data_AF-A0A7X8BL39-F1
#
_entry.id   AF-A0A7X8BL39-F1
#
_cell.length_a   1.000
_cell.length_b   1.000
_cell.length_c   1.000
_cell.angle_alpha   90.00
_cell.angle_beta   90.00
_cell.angle_gamma   90.00
#
_symmetry.space_group_name_H-M   'P 1'
#
loop_
_entity.id
_entity.type
_entity.pdbx_description
1 polymer ?
#
loop_
_entity_poly.entity_id
_entity_poly.type
_entity_poly.pdbx_seq_one_letter_code
_entity_poly.pdbx_strand_id
1 'polypeptide(L)'
;MKKVLFFIALAAPLCVLTAVELPNTSVSAVNLTDNPFLLMPDTIQLAYDEGMPVNFGFKLTTGDRMAVRFTPPSHPFKITQACYVPIGWQDDPDNWNAQCDLVFLKDGAEPGISLGKKTVSATIQGDLNWFDVSSLNLTITSGGFYYGVENKADDNPGLALDGDPTKHHVSWMYVIFQGETSRKWSNFDNIDAGLPVNLGDTVDLILRVKGDAPGIGEIVLEPDRVELVPASSIVASKTSLSYTLPSDGPVVITLLDASGRTVSTLLSSNASAGSHTLDWNTSGLSKGVYFVQLATKDAVKLAKVVLAN
;
A
#
# COMPACT_ATOMS: atom_id res chain seq x y z
N MET A 1 15.89 -15.13 1.33
CA MET A 1 15.64 -16.30 0.45
C MET A 1 14.25 -16.11 -0.11
N LYS A 2 14.11 -15.96 -1.43
CA LYS A 2 12.81 -15.71 -2.09
C LYS A 2 11.99 -16.99 -2.12
N LYS A 3 10.67 -16.89 -1.91
CA LYS A 3 9.72 -18.03 -1.93
C LYS A 3 9.03 -18.09 -3.30
N VAL A 4 8.83 -19.29 -3.83
CA VAL A 4 8.32 -19.56 -5.20
C VAL A 4 6.84 -19.98 -5.16
N LEU A 5 6.01 -19.49 -6.08
CA LEU A 5 4.59 -19.83 -6.25
C LEU A 5 4.24 -20.00 -7.76
N PHE A 6 3.30 -20.90 -8.12
CA PHE A 6 2.94 -21.23 -9.54
C PHE A 6 1.66 -20.51 -10.03
N PHE A 7 1.60 -20.18 -11.33
CA PHE A 7 0.63 -19.30 -12.02
C PHE A 7 -0.42 -20.03 -12.87
N ILE A 8 -1.61 -19.42 -13.04
CA ILE A 8 -2.55 -19.62 -14.16
C ILE A 8 -3.16 -18.25 -14.54
N ALA A 9 -3.19 -17.90 -15.84
CA ALA A 9 -3.68 -16.60 -16.37
C ALA A 9 -4.59 -16.81 -17.59
N LEU A 10 -5.67 -16.01 -17.76
CA LEU A 10 -6.21 -15.47 -19.04
C LEU A 10 -7.45 -14.55 -18.82
N ALA A 11 -7.81 -13.77 -19.84
CA ALA A 11 -8.56 -12.49 -19.80
C ALA A 11 -10.04 -12.50 -20.25
N ALA A 12 -10.80 -11.44 -19.91
CA ALA A 12 -12.06 -11.03 -20.56
C ALA A 12 -12.30 -9.48 -20.46
N PRO A 13 -13.12 -8.85 -21.34
CA PRO A 13 -13.03 -7.42 -21.65
C PRO A 13 -14.04 -6.48 -20.94
N LEU A 14 -13.68 -5.19 -20.97
CA LEU A 14 -14.36 -3.99 -20.45
C LEU A 14 -15.75 -3.72 -21.10
N CYS A 15 -16.72 -3.22 -20.32
CA CYS A 15 -17.95 -2.60 -20.84
C CYS A 15 -18.15 -1.19 -20.24
N VAL A 16 -18.46 -0.24 -21.12
CA VAL A 16 -18.65 1.20 -20.87
C VAL A 16 -19.99 1.48 -20.18
N LEU A 17 -20.05 2.44 -19.26
CA LEU A 17 -21.32 3.09 -18.88
C LEU A 17 -21.22 4.62 -18.84
N THR A 18 -22.28 5.23 -19.37
CA THR A 18 -22.52 6.64 -19.67
C THR A 18 -22.80 7.52 -18.45
N ALA A 19 -22.36 8.78 -18.51
CA ALA A 19 -22.61 9.82 -17.51
C ALA A 19 -24.07 10.27 -17.42
N VAL A 20 -24.53 10.57 -16.21
CA VAL A 20 -25.78 11.30 -15.91
C VAL A 20 -25.43 12.47 -15.00
N GLU A 21 -25.67 13.71 -15.47
CA GLU A 21 -25.52 14.93 -14.68
C GLU A 21 -26.71 15.15 -13.73
N LEU A 22 -26.47 15.73 -12.55
CA LEU A 22 -27.51 16.26 -11.66
C LEU A 22 -27.19 17.73 -11.27
N PRO A 23 -28.21 18.55 -10.96
CA PRO A 23 -28.15 20.00 -11.11
C PRO A 23 -27.62 20.76 -9.88
N ASN A 24 -27.04 21.93 -10.16
CA ASN A 24 -26.56 22.93 -9.19
C ASN A 24 -27.69 23.50 -8.30
N THR A 25 -27.49 23.48 -6.99
CA THR A 25 -28.17 24.39 -6.05
C THR A 25 -27.17 24.99 -5.07
N SER A 26 -27.04 26.30 -5.08
CA SER A 26 -26.25 27.11 -4.13
C SER A 26 -26.91 27.13 -2.75
N VAL A 27 -26.13 26.91 -1.68
CA VAL A 27 -26.57 27.13 -0.29
C VAL A 27 -25.70 28.22 0.34
N SER A 28 -26.38 29.19 0.95
CA SER A 28 -25.82 30.37 1.62
C SER A 28 -24.99 30.01 2.85
N ALA A 29 -23.87 30.73 3.04
CA ALA A 29 -22.96 30.56 4.17
C ALA A 29 -23.59 30.98 5.51
N VAL A 30 -23.52 30.09 6.51
CA VAL A 30 -23.82 30.39 7.92
C VAL A 30 -22.49 30.63 8.64
N ASN A 31 -22.33 31.81 9.25
CA ASN A 31 -21.16 32.17 10.07
C ASN A 31 -21.20 31.40 11.40
N LEU A 32 -20.16 30.60 11.67
CA LEU A 32 -20.00 29.79 12.87
C LEU A 32 -18.97 30.44 13.82
N THR A 33 -19.39 31.46 14.56
CA THR A 33 -18.70 31.88 15.78
C THR A 33 -19.72 31.87 16.90
N ASP A 34 -19.91 30.71 17.53
CA ASP A 34 -20.37 30.51 18.93
C ASP A 34 -20.95 29.10 19.10
N ASN A 35 -20.08 28.10 19.28
CA ASN A 35 -20.41 26.91 20.07
C ASN A 35 -19.11 26.14 20.39
N PRO A 36 -18.89 25.68 21.63
CA PRO A 36 -17.92 24.63 21.92
C PRO A 36 -18.52 23.29 21.46
N PHE A 37 -18.70 23.12 20.15
CA PHE A 37 -19.12 21.84 19.58
C PHE A 37 -18.01 20.83 19.83
N LEU A 38 -18.38 19.72 20.49
CA LEU A 38 -17.72 18.43 20.32
C LEU A 38 -17.33 18.30 18.84
N LEU A 39 -16.03 18.30 18.55
CA LEU A 39 -15.55 17.92 17.22
C LEU A 39 -16.14 16.54 16.93
N MET A 40 -17.06 16.45 15.97
CA MET A 40 -17.48 15.15 15.45
C MET A 40 -16.22 14.50 14.88
N PRO A 41 -15.97 13.21 15.15
CA PRO A 41 -14.82 12.57 14.56
C PRO A 41 -15.01 12.55 13.04
N ASP A 42 -13.96 12.88 12.32
CA ASP A 42 -13.97 12.88 10.88
C ASP A 42 -13.84 11.42 10.39
N THR A 43 -14.63 11.06 9.39
CA THR A 43 -14.49 9.76 8.72
C THR A 43 -13.33 9.83 7.74
N ILE A 44 -12.30 9.04 8.01
CA ILE A 44 -11.09 8.94 7.20
C ILE A 44 -11.11 7.63 6.45
N GLN A 45 -10.75 7.68 5.17
CA GLN A 45 -10.51 6.51 4.34
C GLN A 45 -9.01 6.24 4.23
N LEU A 46 -8.60 5.02 4.57
CA LEU A 46 -7.28 4.47 4.31
C LEU A 46 -7.38 3.57 3.07
N ALA A 47 -6.71 3.95 1.99
CA ALA A 47 -6.41 3.09 0.83
C ALA A 47 -4.89 3.09 0.64
N TYR A 48 -4.27 2.15 -0.05
CA TYR A 48 -2.84 2.27 -0.40
C TYR A 48 -2.64 1.80 -1.84
N ASP A 49 -3.64 2.11 -2.65
CA ASP A 49 -3.87 1.70 -4.02
C ASP A 49 -4.51 2.89 -4.77
N GLU A 50 -4.28 2.96 -6.07
CA GLU A 50 -4.91 3.89 -7.00
C GLU A 50 -6.26 3.35 -7.50
N GLY A 51 -6.53 2.06 -7.32
CA GLY A 51 -7.79 1.40 -7.67
C GLY A 51 -7.86 1.05 -9.15
N MET A 52 -6.73 0.77 -9.80
CA MET A 52 -6.63 0.41 -11.21
C MET A 52 -6.45 -1.10 -11.39
N PRO A 53 -7.54 -1.88 -11.46
CA PRO A 53 -7.45 -3.34 -11.42
C PRO A 53 -6.70 -3.90 -12.63
N VAL A 54 -5.82 -4.87 -12.38
CA VAL A 54 -5.17 -5.67 -13.42
C VAL A 54 -5.83 -7.03 -13.62
N ASN A 55 -5.65 -7.57 -14.82
CA ASN A 55 -6.09 -8.92 -15.17
C ASN A 55 -5.04 -9.98 -14.73
N PHE A 56 -4.67 -9.92 -13.47
CA PHE A 56 -3.74 -10.82 -12.79
C PHE A 56 -4.22 -11.02 -11.34
N GLY A 57 -4.11 -12.23 -10.81
CA GLY A 57 -4.57 -12.56 -9.46
C GLY A 57 -4.02 -13.90 -8.98
N PHE A 58 -4.31 -14.24 -7.73
CA PHE A 58 -3.93 -15.51 -7.13
C PHE A 58 -5.15 -16.32 -6.71
N LYS A 59 -5.20 -17.58 -7.11
CA LYS A 59 -6.16 -18.55 -6.58
C LYS A 59 -5.73 -18.97 -5.18
N LEU A 60 -6.55 -18.62 -4.20
CA LEU A 60 -6.28 -18.83 -2.77
C LEU A 60 -7.13 -19.98 -2.23
N THR A 61 -6.56 -20.84 -1.40
CA THR A 61 -7.29 -21.93 -0.76
C THR A 61 -8.06 -21.46 0.48
N THR A 62 -9.01 -22.24 0.96
CA THR A 62 -9.72 -21.96 2.22
C THR A 62 -8.72 -21.73 3.37
N GLY A 63 -8.79 -20.55 3.99
CA GLY A 63 -7.92 -20.10 5.08
C GLY A 63 -6.67 -19.33 4.65
N ASP A 64 -6.39 -19.23 3.35
CA ASP A 64 -5.39 -18.30 2.83
C ASP A 64 -5.89 -16.86 2.95
N ARG A 65 -4.95 -15.91 3.05
CA ARG A 65 -5.26 -14.49 3.20
C ARG A 65 -4.41 -13.60 2.32
N MET A 66 -4.97 -12.47 1.95
CA MET A 66 -4.23 -11.29 1.49
C MET A 66 -4.54 -10.12 2.41
N ALA A 67 -3.52 -9.35 2.76
CA ALA A 67 -3.66 -8.25 3.71
C ALA A 67 -2.81 -7.04 3.35
N VAL A 68 -3.31 -5.87 3.71
CA VAL A 68 -2.61 -4.59 3.62
C VAL A 68 -2.33 -4.10 5.03
N ARG A 69 -1.12 -3.61 5.27
CA ARG A 69 -0.81 -2.83 6.47
C ARG A 69 -1.34 -1.41 6.30
N PHE A 70 -2.08 -0.90 7.26
CA PHE A 70 -2.56 0.48 7.31
C PHE A 70 -1.94 1.23 8.49
N THR A 71 -1.59 2.49 8.28
CA THR A 71 -1.16 3.40 9.35
C THR A 71 -2.18 4.52 9.48
N PRO A 72 -3.03 4.52 10.53
CA PRO A 72 -3.90 5.64 10.80
C PRO A 72 -3.12 6.95 10.95
N PRO A 73 -3.66 8.06 10.41
CA PRO A 73 -3.07 9.40 10.48
C PRO A 73 -3.04 9.98 11.91
N SER A 74 -3.98 9.57 12.76
CA SER A 74 -4.04 9.94 14.15
C SER A 74 -4.71 8.84 14.96
N HIS A 75 -4.56 8.93 16.27
CA HIS A 75 -5.13 7.99 17.23
C HIS A 75 -5.93 8.75 18.30
N PRO A 76 -6.98 8.14 18.86
CA PRO A 76 -7.51 6.82 18.52
C PRO A 76 -8.21 6.79 17.15
N PHE A 77 -8.04 5.70 16.41
CA PHE A 77 -8.72 5.45 15.13
C PHE A 77 -9.72 4.31 15.30
N LYS A 78 -11.02 4.61 15.23
CA LYS A 78 -12.08 3.62 15.37
C LYS A 78 -12.47 3.10 13.99
N ILE A 79 -12.25 1.83 13.72
CA ILE A 79 -12.56 1.22 12.42
C ILE A 79 -14.08 1.04 12.31
N THR A 80 -14.66 1.51 11.20
CA THR A 80 -16.11 1.47 10.95
C THR A 80 -16.48 0.68 9.71
N GLN A 81 -15.68 0.75 8.64
CA GLN A 81 -15.94 0.01 7.41
C GLN A 81 -14.66 -0.60 6.82
N ALA A 82 -14.81 -1.68 6.07
CA ALA A 82 -13.73 -2.29 5.31
C ALA A 82 -14.23 -2.72 3.93
N CYS A 83 -13.33 -2.78 2.96
CA CYS A 83 -13.66 -2.96 1.56
C CYS A 83 -12.69 -3.91 0.87
N TYR A 84 -13.19 -4.63 -0.12
CA TYR A 84 -12.39 -5.35 -1.11
C TYR A 84 -13.09 -5.31 -2.47
N VAL A 85 -12.35 -5.62 -3.52
CA VAL A 85 -12.86 -5.76 -4.89
C VAL A 85 -12.89 -7.25 -5.28
N PRO A 86 -14.07 -7.90 -5.35
CA PRO A 86 -14.19 -9.29 -5.76
C PRO A 86 -13.97 -9.44 -7.27
N ILE A 87 -13.29 -10.51 -7.67
CA ILE A 87 -13.25 -10.97 -9.06
C ILE A 87 -13.67 -12.43 -9.15
N GLY A 88 -14.16 -12.82 -10.32
CA GLY A 88 -14.39 -14.21 -10.68
C GLY A 88 -13.25 -14.70 -11.55
N TRP A 89 -13.16 -16.01 -11.74
CA TRP A 89 -12.15 -16.61 -12.61
C TRP A 89 -12.72 -16.93 -13.98
N GLN A 90 -11.88 -17.04 -15.00
CA GLN A 90 -12.38 -17.42 -16.33
C GLN A 90 -13.03 -18.81 -16.33
N ASP A 91 -12.48 -19.75 -15.55
CA ASP A 91 -13.00 -21.10 -15.37
C ASP A 91 -14.17 -21.17 -14.38
N ASP A 92 -14.38 -20.11 -13.61
CA ASP A 92 -15.44 -20.01 -12.60
C ASP A 92 -15.89 -18.54 -12.38
N PRO A 93 -16.58 -17.94 -13.37
CA PRO A 93 -16.77 -16.49 -13.43
C PRO A 93 -17.83 -15.96 -12.46
N ASP A 94 -18.72 -16.84 -11.97
CA ASP A 94 -19.92 -16.47 -11.20
C ASP A 94 -19.70 -16.54 -9.67
N ASN A 95 -18.56 -17.08 -9.22
CA ASN A 95 -18.32 -17.37 -7.80
C ASN A 95 -17.58 -16.25 -7.06
N TRP A 96 -17.49 -15.06 -7.68
CA TRP A 96 -16.89 -13.84 -7.12
C TRP A 96 -17.57 -13.34 -5.84
N ASN A 97 -18.81 -13.75 -5.58
CA ASN A 97 -19.58 -13.38 -4.37
C ASN A 97 -19.49 -14.43 -3.24
N ALA A 98 -18.65 -15.45 -3.41
CA ALA A 98 -18.40 -16.45 -2.37
C ALA A 98 -18.05 -15.77 -1.04
N GLN A 99 -18.54 -16.35 0.06
CA GLN A 99 -18.29 -15.78 1.38
C GLN A 99 -16.80 -15.73 1.68
N CYS A 100 -16.35 -14.62 2.24
CA CYS A 100 -15.00 -14.44 2.77
C CYS A 100 -15.07 -13.86 4.19
N ASP A 101 -13.98 -13.95 4.94
CA ASP A 101 -13.86 -13.26 6.22
C ASP A 101 -13.00 -12.00 6.03
N LEU A 102 -13.53 -10.84 6.43
CA LEU A 102 -12.74 -9.61 6.63
C LEU A 102 -12.00 -9.76 7.96
N VAL A 103 -10.68 -9.79 7.96
CA VAL A 103 -9.84 -10.07 9.13
C VAL A 103 -8.97 -8.87 9.46
N PHE A 104 -9.02 -8.43 10.71
CA PHE A 104 -8.16 -7.38 11.25
C PHE A 104 -7.10 -7.99 12.16
N LEU A 105 -5.85 -7.60 11.99
CA LEU A 105 -4.71 -8.20 12.68
C LEU A 105 -3.86 -7.12 13.35
N LYS A 106 -3.22 -7.51 14.45
CA LYS A 106 -2.34 -6.63 15.21
C LYS A 106 -1.15 -6.19 14.35
N ASP A 107 -0.73 -4.93 14.53
CA ASP A 107 0.49 -4.39 13.93
C ASP A 107 1.76 -5.11 14.39
N GLY A 108 2.80 -5.00 13.58
CA GLY A 108 4.08 -5.66 13.76
C GLY A 108 4.89 -5.67 12.46
N ALA A 109 6.07 -6.27 12.50
CA ALA A 109 6.91 -6.46 11.32
C ALA A 109 6.25 -7.35 10.25
N GLU A 110 5.32 -8.21 10.66
CA GLU A 110 4.40 -8.97 9.83
C GLU A 110 3.01 -8.96 10.49
N PRO A 111 1.92 -9.33 9.79
CA PRO A 111 0.59 -9.36 10.39
C PRO A 111 0.51 -10.31 11.59
N GLY A 112 0.11 -9.76 12.74
CA GLY A 112 0.09 -10.48 14.01
C GLY A 112 -1.18 -11.29 14.26
N ILE A 113 -1.56 -11.40 15.55
CA ILE A 113 -2.79 -12.08 15.96
C ILE A 113 -4.04 -11.35 15.48
N SER A 114 -5.13 -12.09 15.25
CA SER A 114 -6.43 -11.53 14.89
C SER A 114 -7.00 -10.66 16.01
N LEU A 115 -7.36 -9.43 15.69
CA LEU A 115 -8.09 -8.49 16.53
C LEU A 115 -9.61 -8.71 16.41
N GLY A 116 -10.08 -9.14 15.24
CA GLY A 116 -11.48 -9.44 14.97
C GLY A 116 -11.70 -9.83 13.52
N LYS A 117 -12.83 -10.48 13.24
CA LYS A 117 -13.23 -10.80 11.86
C LYS A 117 -14.73 -10.76 11.64
N LYS A 118 -15.15 -10.49 10.39
CA LYS A 118 -16.55 -10.47 9.97
C LYS A 118 -16.72 -11.22 8.65
N THR A 119 -17.64 -12.20 8.60
CA THR A 119 -18.00 -12.89 7.35
C THR A 119 -18.90 -11.99 6.51
N VAL A 120 -18.58 -11.88 5.22
CA VAL A 120 -19.31 -11.06 4.25
C VAL A 120 -19.41 -11.76 2.89
N SER A 121 -20.30 -11.27 2.04
CA SER A 121 -20.38 -11.62 0.61
C SER A 121 -20.55 -10.33 -0.18
N ALA A 122 -19.79 -10.18 -1.26
CA ALA A 122 -19.93 -9.05 -2.16
C ALA A 122 -21.25 -9.07 -2.92
N THR A 123 -21.69 -7.88 -3.34
CA THR A 123 -22.91 -7.67 -4.12
C THR A 123 -22.64 -7.12 -5.52
N ILE A 124 -21.42 -6.63 -5.78
CA ILE A 124 -21.00 -6.11 -7.08
C ILE A 124 -19.65 -6.71 -7.46
N GLN A 125 -19.53 -7.31 -8.64
CA GLN A 125 -18.26 -7.83 -9.15
C GLN A 125 -17.37 -6.69 -9.68
N GLY A 126 -16.07 -6.76 -9.44
CA GLY A 126 -15.08 -5.86 -10.04
C GLY A 126 -15.12 -4.41 -9.55
N ASP A 127 -15.89 -4.13 -8.49
CA ASP A 127 -15.99 -2.81 -7.87
C ASP A 127 -15.82 -2.88 -6.35
N LEU A 128 -15.61 -1.73 -5.71
CA LEU A 128 -15.43 -1.59 -4.26
C LEU A 128 -16.70 -1.99 -3.50
N ASN A 129 -16.62 -3.08 -2.73
CA ASN A 129 -17.70 -3.51 -1.85
C ASN A 129 -17.39 -3.09 -0.40
N TRP A 130 -18.07 -2.07 0.09
CA TRP A 130 -17.92 -1.59 1.47
C TRP A 130 -18.85 -2.32 2.44
N PHE A 131 -18.27 -2.81 3.54
CA PHE A 131 -19.00 -3.50 4.61
C PHE A 131 -18.84 -2.74 5.92
N ASP A 132 -19.95 -2.51 6.62
CA ASP A 132 -19.91 -2.08 8.01
C ASP A 132 -19.24 -3.15 8.87
N VAL A 133 -18.26 -2.76 9.67
CA VAL A 133 -17.55 -3.61 10.64
C VAL A 133 -17.55 -3.00 12.04
N SER A 134 -18.33 -1.94 12.27
CA SER A 134 -18.40 -1.23 13.55
C SER A 134 -18.76 -2.14 14.73
N SER A 135 -19.52 -3.21 14.48
CA SER A 135 -19.85 -4.24 15.48
C SER A 135 -18.64 -4.97 16.07
N LEU A 136 -17.47 -4.92 15.42
CA LEU A 136 -16.23 -5.48 15.94
C LEU A 136 -15.61 -4.61 17.04
N ASN A 137 -16.06 -3.37 17.21
CA ASN A 137 -15.59 -2.42 18.23
C ASN A 137 -14.05 -2.27 18.26
N LEU A 138 -13.44 -2.17 17.09
CA LEU A 138 -11.98 -2.06 16.95
C LEU A 138 -11.54 -0.60 17.01
N THR A 139 -10.71 -0.28 18.00
CA THR A 139 -10.06 1.04 18.14
C THR A 139 -8.55 0.86 18.17
N ILE A 140 -7.86 1.42 17.18
CA ILE A 140 -6.41 1.45 17.12
C ILE A 140 -5.93 2.65 17.94
N THR A 141 -5.17 2.41 18.99
CA THR A 141 -4.73 3.45 19.94
C THR A 141 -3.31 3.95 19.71
N SER A 142 -2.53 3.23 18.90
CA SER A 142 -1.17 3.61 18.47
C SER A 142 -0.73 2.72 17.32
N GLY A 143 0.25 3.17 16.53
CA GLY A 143 0.83 2.40 15.43
C GLY A 143 -0.16 2.12 14.28
N GLY A 144 0.13 1.10 13.50
CA GLY A 144 -0.73 0.65 12.41
C GLY A 144 -1.68 -0.48 12.82
N PHE A 145 -2.19 -1.16 11.81
CA PHE A 145 -2.87 -2.46 11.90
C PHE A 145 -2.81 -3.11 10.51
N TYR A 146 -3.17 -4.40 10.44
CA TYR A 146 -3.38 -5.03 9.14
C TYR A 146 -4.84 -5.34 8.95
N TYR A 147 -5.31 -5.17 7.72
CA TYR A 147 -6.62 -5.63 7.29
C TYR A 147 -6.44 -6.54 6.07
N GLY A 148 -7.11 -7.69 6.10
CA GLY A 148 -7.06 -8.65 5.01
C GLY A 148 -8.37 -9.35 4.78
N VAL A 149 -8.41 -10.10 3.69
CA VAL A 149 -9.52 -10.97 3.30
C VAL A 149 -9.03 -12.41 3.37
N GLU A 150 -9.80 -13.26 4.05
CA GLU A 150 -9.58 -14.70 4.15
C GLU A 150 -10.60 -15.45 3.29
N ASN A 151 -10.12 -16.31 2.40
CA ASN A 151 -10.96 -17.17 1.59
C ASN A 151 -11.63 -18.24 2.45
N LYS A 152 -12.93 -18.46 2.27
CA LYS A 152 -13.67 -19.56 2.92
C LYS A 152 -13.96 -20.72 1.98
N ALA A 153 -13.89 -20.48 0.68
CA ALA A 153 -13.94 -21.49 -0.36
C ALA A 153 -12.61 -21.47 -1.12
N ASP A 154 -12.21 -22.64 -1.63
CA ASP A 154 -11.06 -22.70 -2.51
C ASP A 154 -11.31 -21.84 -3.76
N ASP A 155 -10.26 -21.15 -4.16
CA ASP A 155 -10.15 -20.19 -5.25
C ASP A 155 -11.03 -18.94 -5.11
N ASN A 156 -12.05 -18.93 -4.25
CA ASN A 156 -13.14 -17.95 -4.29
C ASN A 156 -13.39 -17.24 -2.94
N PRO A 157 -13.69 -15.93 -2.94
CA PRO A 157 -13.66 -15.04 -4.11
C PRO A 157 -12.21 -14.76 -4.53
N GLY A 158 -12.01 -14.45 -5.81
CA GLY A 158 -10.77 -13.80 -6.24
C GLY A 158 -10.73 -12.36 -5.75
N LEU A 159 -9.53 -11.79 -5.60
CA LEU A 159 -9.34 -10.39 -5.23
C LEU A 159 -8.66 -9.65 -6.38
N ALA A 160 -9.21 -8.49 -6.77
CA ALA A 160 -8.54 -7.63 -7.74
C ALA A 160 -7.24 -7.08 -7.15
N LEU A 161 -6.23 -6.99 -8.00
CA LEU A 161 -4.94 -6.37 -7.72
C LEU A 161 -4.85 -5.05 -8.48
N ASP A 162 -4.18 -4.07 -7.92
CA ASP A 162 -3.81 -2.83 -8.58
C ASP A 162 -2.48 -3.02 -9.33
N GLY A 163 -2.32 -2.46 -10.53
CA GLY A 163 -1.12 -2.64 -11.36
C GLY A 163 -0.28 -1.40 -11.61
N ASP A 164 -0.63 -0.27 -10.99
CA ASP A 164 0.21 0.91 -11.06
C ASP A 164 1.49 0.72 -10.21
N PRO A 165 2.56 1.48 -10.50
CA PRO A 165 3.79 1.41 -9.74
C PRO A 165 3.51 1.55 -8.24
N THR A 166 3.79 0.48 -7.52
CA THR A 166 3.51 0.30 -6.11
C THR A 166 4.22 1.37 -5.29
N LYS A 167 3.47 2.23 -4.60
CA LYS A 167 4.07 3.29 -3.77
C LYS A 167 4.24 2.87 -2.34
N HIS A 168 3.50 1.86 -1.88
CA HIS A 168 3.34 1.54 -0.46
C HIS A 168 4.00 0.21 -0.03
N HIS A 169 4.12 -0.79 -0.90
CA HIS A 169 4.82 -2.06 -0.61
C HIS A 169 4.38 -2.69 0.75
N VAL A 170 3.10 -2.55 1.04
CA VAL A 170 2.44 -2.97 2.29
C VAL A 170 1.48 -4.13 2.06
N SER A 171 1.56 -4.75 0.88
CA SER A 171 0.77 -5.91 0.49
C SER A 171 1.43 -7.20 0.99
N TRP A 172 0.62 -8.08 1.60
CA TRP A 172 1.04 -9.33 2.20
C TRP A 172 0.13 -10.47 1.77
N MET A 173 0.66 -11.69 1.74
CA MET A 173 -0.14 -12.91 1.67
C MET A 173 0.24 -13.92 2.74
N TYR A 174 -0.77 -14.68 3.17
CA TYR A 174 -0.68 -15.79 4.11
C TYR A 174 -1.09 -17.08 3.40
N VAL A 175 -0.10 -17.82 2.92
CA VAL A 175 -0.31 -19.05 2.12
C VAL A 175 0.73 -20.10 2.48
N ILE A 176 0.50 -21.34 2.01
CA ILE A 176 1.52 -22.39 2.01
C ILE A 176 2.38 -22.20 0.76
N PHE A 177 3.60 -21.69 0.93
CA PHE A 177 4.55 -21.52 -0.19
C PHE A 177 5.19 -22.85 -0.59
N GLN A 178 5.75 -22.91 -1.80
CA GLN A 178 6.46 -24.10 -2.25
C GLN A 178 7.58 -24.49 -1.27
N GLY A 179 7.58 -25.76 -0.84
CA GLY A 179 8.55 -26.29 0.11
C GLY A 179 8.22 -26.03 1.58
N GLU A 180 7.13 -25.31 1.87
CA GLU A 180 6.63 -25.11 3.24
C GLU A 180 5.51 -26.10 3.56
N THR A 181 5.38 -26.47 4.83
CA THR A 181 4.32 -27.39 5.32
C THR A 181 3.18 -26.65 6.04
N SER A 182 3.31 -25.34 6.22
CA SER A 182 2.33 -24.51 6.91
C SER A 182 2.27 -23.12 6.31
N ARG A 183 1.14 -22.44 6.54
CA ARG A 183 0.92 -21.08 6.06
C ARG A 183 1.86 -20.11 6.76
N LYS A 184 2.44 -19.20 5.99
CA LYS A 184 3.31 -18.14 6.49
C LYS A 184 2.95 -16.82 5.84
N TRP A 185 3.14 -15.74 6.58
CA TRP A 185 3.10 -14.41 5.98
C TRP A 185 4.33 -14.21 5.10
N SER A 186 4.12 -13.51 3.99
CA SER A 186 5.19 -12.95 3.18
C SER A 186 4.71 -11.65 2.57
N ASN A 187 5.54 -10.61 2.69
CA ASN A 187 5.35 -9.37 1.98
C ASN A 187 5.55 -9.62 0.47
N PHE A 188 4.78 -8.93 -0.38
CA PHE A 188 4.86 -9.02 -1.84
C PHE A 188 6.26 -8.74 -2.40
N ASP A 189 7.06 -7.90 -1.73
CA ASP A 189 8.48 -7.65 -2.08
C ASP A 189 9.36 -8.91 -2.01
N ASN A 190 8.95 -9.88 -1.19
CA ASN A 190 9.73 -11.08 -0.91
C ASN A 190 9.20 -12.32 -1.66
N ILE A 191 8.21 -12.13 -2.53
CA ILE A 191 7.56 -13.21 -3.28
C ILE A 191 8.11 -13.23 -4.71
N ASP A 192 8.68 -14.36 -5.07
CA ASP A 192 9.02 -14.66 -6.46
C ASP A 192 7.79 -15.28 -7.13
N ALA A 193 7.09 -14.43 -7.85
CA ALA A 193 5.94 -14.82 -8.64
C ALA A 193 6.36 -15.17 -10.08
N GLY A 194 7.62 -15.54 -10.36
CA GLY A 194 8.07 -15.86 -11.73
C GLY A 194 7.92 -14.70 -12.72
N LEU A 195 7.75 -13.48 -12.22
CA LEU A 195 7.71 -12.25 -12.99
C LEU A 195 9.14 -11.72 -13.19
N PRO A 196 9.39 -10.91 -14.24
CA PRO A 196 10.71 -10.29 -14.46
C PRO A 196 11.14 -9.31 -13.36
N VAL A 197 10.19 -8.87 -12.54
CA VAL A 197 10.31 -7.86 -11.48
C VAL A 197 9.71 -8.42 -10.18
N ASN A 198 10.01 -7.80 -9.02
CA ASN A 198 9.40 -8.28 -7.77
C ASN A 198 7.90 -8.03 -7.82
N LEU A 199 7.13 -8.94 -7.20
CA LEU A 199 5.68 -8.83 -7.19
C LEU A 199 5.22 -7.50 -6.56
N GLY A 200 5.84 -7.14 -5.44
CA GLY A 200 5.58 -5.89 -4.75
C GLY A 200 6.07 -4.63 -5.46
N ASP A 201 6.79 -4.73 -6.59
CA ASP A 201 7.11 -3.59 -7.49
C ASP A 201 6.08 -3.47 -8.63
N THR A 202 5.18 -4.45 -8.76
CA THR A 202 4.30 -4.63 -9.92
C THR A 202 2.84 -4.44 -9.58
N VAL A 203 2.43 -4.91 -8.39
CA VAL A 203 1.03 -4.89 -7.97
C VAL A 203 0.86 -4.65 -6.48
N ASP A 204 -0.21 -3.97 -6.12
CA ASP A 204 -0.70 -3.79 -4.76
C ASP A 204 -2.13 -4.36 -4.60
N LEU A 205 -2.57 -4.54 -3.36
CA LEU A 205 -3.91 -5.02 -3.06
C LEU A 205 -4.92 -3.87 -2.99
N ILE A 206 -6.08 -4.03 -3.63
CA ILE A 206 -7.19 -3.06 -3.53
C ILE A 206 -8.04 -3.37 -2.30
N LEU A 207 -7.46 -3.11 -1.13
CA LEU A 207 -8.13 -3.20 0.17
C LEU A 207 -8.21 -1.81 0.78
N ARG A 208 -9.38 -1.43 1.32
CA ARG A 208 -9.58 -0.10 1.91
C ARG A 208 -10.33 -0.18 3.23
N VAL A 209 -10.05 0.74 4.14
CA VAL A 209 -10.68 0.82 5.47
C VAL A 209 -11.17 2.23 5.71
N LYS A 210 -12.34 2.38 6.33
CA LYS A 210 -12.80 3.66 6.88
C LYS A 210 -12.85 3.59 8.39
N GLY A 211 -12.57 4.72 9.02
CA GLY A 211 -12.67 4.85 10.45
C GLY A 211 -12.77 6.30 10.89
N ASP A 212 -13.13 6.47 12.14
CA ASP A 212 -13.36 7.75 12.78
C ASP A 212 -12.11 8.12 13.58
N ALA A 213 -11.59 9.35 13.40
CA ALA A 213 -10.52 9.89 14.23
C ALA A 213 -10.78 11.36 14.60
N PRO A 214 -10.17 11.88 15.69
CA PRO A 214 -10.37 13.26 16.10
C PRO A 214 -9.72 14.26 15.11
N GLY A 215 -10.52 15.16 14.53
CA GLY A 215 -10.06 16.46 13.97
C GLY A 215 -9.14 16.39 12.74
N ILE A 216 -9.43 15.53 11.77
CA ILE A 216 -8.72 15.43 10.50
C ILE A 216 -9.72 15.12 9.38
N GLY A 217 -10.06 16.14 8.58
CA GLY A 217 -10.84 15.97 7.35
C GLY A 217 -10.20 15.00 6.35
N GLU A 218 -10.95 14.64 5.29
CA GLU A 218 -10.59 13.64 4.27
C GLU A 218 -9.08 13.58 3.96
N ILE A 219 -8.49 12.41 4.22
CA ILE A 219 -7.05 12.20 4.04
C ILE A 219 -6.81 11.49 2.73
N VAL A 220 -6.14 12.22 1.84
CA VAL A 220 -5.44 11.69 0.68
C VAL A 220 -4.13 11.09 1.15
N LEU A 221 -3.79 9.93 0.63
CA LEU A 221 -2.76 9.08 1.18
C LEU A 221 -1.39 9.60 0.81
N GLU A 222 -0.62 9.84 1.85
CA GLU A 222 0.80 10.12 1.75
C GLU A 222 1.58 8.82 1.98
N PRO A 223 2.77 8.72 1.37
CA PRO A 223 3.49 7.48 1.34
C PRO A 223 4.06 7.13 2.71
N ASP A 224 3.97 5.87 3.11
CA ASP A 224 4.02 5.41 4.50
C ASP A 224 5.38 4.84 4.95
N ARG A 225 6.39 4.87 4.08
CA ARG A 225 7.77 4.49 4.42
C ARG A 225 8.80 5.36 3.74
N VAL A 226 10.00 5.37 4.33
CA VAL A 226 11.16 6.04 3.76
C VAL A 226 11.77 5.17 2.67
N GLU A 227 11.79 5.68 1.44
CA GLU A 227 12.41 5.01 0.29
C GLU A 227 13.42 5.89 -0.41
N LEU A 228 14.37 5.25 -1.10
CA LEU A 228 15.34 5.90 -1.95
C LEU A 228 15.58 5.02 -3.17
N VAL A 229 15.16 5.50 -4.33
CA VAL A 229 15.30 4.81 -5.60
C VAL A 229 16.07 5.70 -6.58
N PRO A 230 17.24 5.27 -7.08
CA PRO A 230 17.89 5.95 -8.18
C PRO A 230 17.16 5.62 -9.49
N ALA A 231 17.00 6.60 -10.39
CA ALA A 231 16.37 6.37 -11.69
C ALA A 231 17.11 5.32 -12.55
N SER A 232 18.40 5.12 -12.31
CA SER A 232 19.19 4.02 -12.86
C SER A 232 20.30 3.61 -11.90
N SER A 233 20.60 2.31 -11.83
CA SER A 233 21.75 1.79 -11.08
C SER A 233 23.10 2.09 -11.76
N ILE A 234 23.09 2.47 -13.05
CA ILE A 234 24.28 2.88 -13.83
C ILE A 234 24.06 4.30 -14.33
N VAL A 235 24.90 5.23 -13.90
CA VAL A 235 24.72 6.67 -14.16
C VAL A 235 25.89 7.22 -14.97
N ALA A 236 25.58 7.97 -16.02
CA ALA A 236 26.54 8.67 -16.86
C ALA A 236 26.91 10.02 -16.23
N SER A 237 26.21 11.10 -16.58
CA SER A 237 26.52 12.47 -16.13
C SER A 237 25.40 13.14 -15.33
N LYS A 238 24.16 12.68 -15.46
CA LYS A 238 22.99 13.15 -14.71
C LYS A 238 22.06 11.99 -14.42
N THR A 239 21.44 12.00 -13.25
CA THR A 239 20.36 11.09 -12.85
C THR A 239 19.43 11.83 -11.92
N SER A 240 18.25 11.28 -11.67
CA SER A 240 17.41 11.69 -10.54
C SER A 240 17.42 10.63 -9.45
N LEU A 241 17.19 11.08 -8.21
CA LEU A 241 16.96 10.27 -7.02
C LEU A 241 15.54 10.55 -6.55
N SER A 242 14.70 9.52 -6.52
CA SER A 242 13.36 9.62 -5.97
C SER A 242 13.37 9.13 -4.53
N TYR A 243 12.74 9.90 -3.63
CA TYR A 243 12.59 9.51 -2.24
C TYR A 243 11.24 9.92 -1.69
N THR A 244 10.86 9.24 -0.63
CA THR A 244 9.49 9.21 -0.17
C THR A 244 9.48 9.32 1.34
N LEU A 245 8.61 10.15 1.93
CA LEU A 245 8.60 10.44 3.37
C LEU A 245 7.23 10.16 4.00
N PRO A 246 7.18 9.45 5.16
CA PRO A 246 5.96 9.15 5.91
C PRO A 246 5.41 10.29 6.75
N SER A 247 6.21 11.32 7.00
CA SER A 247 5.84 12.46 7.81
C SER A 247 6.79 13.61 7.50
N ASP A 248 6.32 14.85 7.69
CA ASP A 248 7.15 16.04 7.64
C ASP A 248 8.38 15.91 8.55
N GLY A 249 9.55 16.30 8.06
CA GLY A 249 10.75 16.19 8.87
C GLY A 249 12.06 16.58 8.17
N PRO A 250 13.17 16.55 8.93
CA PRO A 250 14.49 16.75 8.37
C PRO A 250 14.91 15.56 7.51
N VAL A 251 15.52 15.87 6.37
CA VAL A 251 16.03 14.92 5.39
C VAL A 251 17.45 15.29 5.02
N VAL A 252 18.36 14.31 5.08
CA VAL A 252 19.74 14.44 4.62
C VAL A 252 20.04 13.34 3.62
N ILE A 253 20.40 13.73 2.39
CA ILE A 253 20.86 12.82 1.36
C ILE A 253 22.36 13.01 1.18
N THR A 254 23.13 11.95 1.44
CA THR A 254 24.59 11.96 1.43
C THR A 254 25.12 10.96 0.42
N LEU A 255 26.14 11.35 -0.33
CA LEU A 255 26.90 10.45 -1.20
C LEU A 255 28.11 9.91 -0.46
N LEU A 256 28.27 8.59 -0.47
CA LEU A 256 29.36 7.86 0.15
C LEU A 256 30.19 7.14 -0.92
N ASP A 257 31.50 7.05 -0.72
CA ASP A 257 32.37 6.20 -1.54
C ASP A 257 32.26 4.72 -1.15
N ALA A 258 32.95 3.83 -1.88
CA ALA A 258 32.95 2.40 -1.62
C ALA A 258 33.50 2.00 -0.23
N SER A 259 34.24 2.88 0.44
CA SER A 259 34.72 2.69 1.82
C SER A 259 33.77 3.26 2.88
N GLY A 260 32.63 3.82 2.47
CA GLY A 260 31.64 4.44 3.35
C GLY A 260 31.99 5.87 3.77
N ARG A 261 33.03 6.49 3.18
CA ARG A 261 33.38 7.88 3.49
C ARG A 261 32.46 8.84 2.75
N THR A 262 32.00 9.87 3.45
CA THR A 262 31.20 10.95 2.85
C THR A 262 32.02 11.69 1.79
N VAL A 263 31.51 11.66 0.57
CA VAL A 263 32.04 12.41 -0.58
C VAL A 263 31.40 13.79 -0.63
N SER A 264 30.07 13.85 -0.49
CA SER A 264 29.31 15.10 -0.53
C SER A 264 27.91 14.94 0.05
N THR A 265 27.33 16.02 0.57
CA THR A 265 25.90 16.09 0.89
C THR A 265 25.15 16.62 -0.34
N LEU A 266 24.19 15.84 -0.85
CA LEU A 266 23.39 16.18 -2.03
C LEU A 266 22.17 17.03 -1.66
N LEU A 267 21.57 16.75 -0.50
CA LEU A 267 20.42 17.48 0.04
C LEU A 267 20.50 17.50 1.56
N SER A 268 20.15 18.63 2.17
CA SER A 268 19.95 18.74 3.62
C SER A 268 18.89 19.80 3.87
N SER A 269 17.64 19.39 4.07
CA SER A 269 16.51 20.30 4.25
C SER A 269 15.41 19.67 5.09
N ASN A 270 14.42 20.46 5.49
CA ASN A 270 13.13 19.93 5.89
C ASN A 270 12.30 19.68 4.62
N ALA A 271 11.58 18.56 4.60
CA ALA A 271 10.66 18.22 3.53
C ALA A 271 9.35 17.74 4.14
N SER A 272 8.25 18.07 3.48
CA SER A 272 6.93 17.55 3.84
C SER A 272 6.84 16.06 3.51
N ALA A 273 5.93 15.35 4.15
CA ALA A 273 5.50 14.03 3.73
C ALA A 273 5.11 14.03 2.24
N GLY A 274 5.28 12.88 1.57
CA GLY A 274 5.08 12.79 0.11
C GLY A 274 6.29 12.28 -0.66
N SER A 275 6.12 12.25 -1.98
CA SER A 275 7.16 11.87 -2.94
C SER A 275 7.96 13.08 -3.40
N HIS A 276 9.28 12.92 -3.47
CA HIS A 276 10.22 13.96 -3.84
C HIS A 276 11.19 13.43 -4.89
N THR A 277 11.67 14.31 -5.75
CA THR A 277 12.69 13.99 -6.75
C THR A 277 13.82 15.00 -6.65
N LEU A 278 15.04 14.49 -6.53
CA LEU A 278 16.27 15.27 -6.53
C LEU A 278 17.04 15.01 -7.82
N ASP A 279 17.20 16.05 -8.63
CA ASP A 279 18.09 16.01 -9.79
C ASP A 279 19.55 16.04 -9.32
N TRP A 280 20.33 15.06 -9.75
CA TRP A 280 21.71 14.88 -9.34
C TRP A 280 22.66 14.88 -10.55
N ASN A 281 23.60 15.82 -10.55
CA ASN A 281 24.67 15.91 -11.53
C ASN A 281 25.93 15.19 -11.02
N THR A 282 26.40 14.19 -11.78
CA THR A 282 27.56 13.34 -11.43
C THR A 282 28.83 13.72 -12.18
N SER A 283 28.81 14.77 -13.01
CA SER A 283 29.89 15.09 -13.97
C SER A 283 31.27 15.41 -13.35
N GLY A 284 31.35 15.64 -12.04
CA GLY A 284 32.60 15.91 -11.32
C GLY A 284 33.14 14.73 -10.49
N LEU A 285 32.50 13.56 -10.55
CA LEU A 285 32.86 12.39 -9.75
C LEU A 285 33.64 11.38 -10.59
N SER A 286 34.52 10.62 -9.94
CA SER A 286 35.28 9.55 -10.60
C SER A 286 34.39 8.33 -10.90
N LYS A 287 34.75 7.56 -11.93
CA LYS A 287 34.15 6.24 -12.16
C LYS A 287 34.30 5.35 -10.94
N GLY A 288 33.23 4.62 -10.59
CA GLY A 288 33.29 3.70 -9.47
C GLY A 288 31.94 3.41 -8.84
N VAL A 289 31.98 2.66 -7.74
CA VAL A 289 30.81 2.34 -6.93
C VAL A 289 30.64 3.39 -5.85
N TYR A 290 29.42 3.89 -5.71
CA TYR A 290 29.01 4.84 -4.69
C TYR A 290 27.73 4.34 -4.00
N PHE A 291 27.47 4.88 -2.82
CA PHE A 291 26.21 4.68 -2.12
C PHE A 291 25.56 6.03 -1.83
N VAL A 292 24.28 6.14 -2.13
CA VAL A 292 23.46 7.27 -1.71
C VAL A 292 22.75 6.86 -0.44
N GLN A 293 22.95 7.65 0.62
CA GLN A 293 22.32 7.48 1.92
C GLN A 293 21.24 8.53 2.10
N LEU A 294 20.01 8.09 2.39
CA LEU A 294 18.92 8.95 2.85
C LEU A 294 18.79 8.76 4.35
N ALA A 295 18.95 9.83 5.12
CA ALA A 295 18.73 9.85 6.56
C ALA A 295 17.57 10.78 6.90
N THR A 296 16.62 10.26 7.67
CA THR A 296 15.55 11.03 8.31
C THR A 296 15.72 10.96 9.82
N LYS A 297 14.79 11.56 10.58
CA LYS A 297 14.78 11.44 12.04
C LYS A 297 14.69 9.97 12.52
N ASP A 298 13.95 9.15 11.78
CA ASP A 298 13.53 7.82 12.26
C ASP A 298 14.15 6.66 11.46
N ALA A 299 14.75 6.93 10.29
CA ALA A 299 15.27 5.88 9.41
C ALA A 299 16.52 6.31 8.62
N VAL A 300 17.32 5.32 8.25
CA VAL A 300 18.41 5.46 7.28
C VAL A 300 18.24 4.41 6.17
N LYS A 301 18.29 4.85 4.92
CA LYS A 301 18.23 4.00 3.72
C LYS A 301 19.47 4.21 2.86
N LEU A 302 19.88 3.14 2.18
CA LEU A 302 21.07 3.14 1.32
C LEU A 302 20.70 2.57 -0.05
N ALA A 303 21.11 3.26 -1.11
CA ALA A 303 21.00 2.81 -2.49
C ALA A 303 22.39 2.76 -3.13
N LYS A 304 22.72 1.68 -3.81
CA LYS A 304 23.98 1.54 -4.56
C LYS A 304 23.83 2.19 -5.94
N VAL A 305 24.86 2.92 -6.37
CA VAL A 305 24.94 3.53 -7.71
C VAL A 305 26.32 3.27 -8.30
N VAL A 306 26.39 2.98 -9.60
CA VAL A 306 27.64 2.81 -10.35
C VAL A 306 27.81 3.98 -11.31
N LEU A 307 28.90 4.74 -11.17
CA LEU A 307 29.24 5.85 -12.08
C LEU A 307 30.18 5.35 -13.17
N ALA A 308 29.80 5.59 -14.44
CA ALA A 308 30.50 5.05 -15.61
C ALA A 308 31.30 6.08 -16.44
N ASN A 309 31.23 7.37 -16.08
CA ASN A 309 31.83 8.49 -16.82
C ASN A 309 33.17 8.99 -16.29
#